data_AF-D5UR93-F1
#
_entry.id   AF-D5UR93-F1
#
_cell.length_a   1.000
_cell.length_b   1.000
_cell.length_c   1.000
_cell.angle_alpha   90.00
_cell.angle_beta   90.00
_cell.angle_gamma   90.00
#
_symmetry.space_group_name_H-M   'P 1'
#
loop_
_entity.id
_entity.type
_entity.pdbx_description
1 polymer ?
#
loop_
_entity_poly.entity_id
_entity_poly.type
_entity_poly.pdbx_seq_one_letter_code
_entity_poly.pdbx_strand_id
1 'polypeptide(L)'
;MIVESLASRTLTDTRVLADAVNTEEALTVDELADLLVTLVNGLAGREDDMRARYALILELRDRPDLLATLTEDSEVGNRSLDIARTALDRAGLPTGRAEEVVGLTDSLTFRRIALRGTAATEHRIFESYLRGITQST
;
A
#
# COMPACT_ATOMS: atom_id res chain seq x y z
N MET A 1 -7.01 -8.63 20.05
CA MET A 1 -8.26 -8.70 19.24
C MET A 1 -7.91 -9.01 17.79
N ILE A 2 -8.81 -9.61 16.97
CA ILE A 2 -8.50 -9.91 15.56
C ILE A 2 -8.13 -8.64 14.78
N VAL A 3 -8.86 -7.54 15.03
CA VAL A 3 -8.60 -6.21 14.44
C VAL A 3 -7.15 -5.75 14.67
N GLU A 4 -6.69 -5.77 15.92
CA GLU A 4 -5.31 -5.40 16.30
C GLU A 4 -4.26 -6.33 15.68
N SER A 5 -4.55 -7.63 15.61
CA SER A 5 -3.63 -8.60 15.01
C SER A 5 -3.50 -8.37 13.50
N LEU A 6 -4.58 -8.03 12.81
CA LEU A 6 -4.54 -7.72 11.38
C LEU A 6 -3.74 -6.44 11.13
N ALA A 7 -4.00 -5.38 11.92
CA ALA A 7 -3.26 -4.12 11.84
C ALA A 7 -1.75 -4.31 12.11
N SER A 8 -1.39 -5.02 13.18
CA SER A 8 0.01 -5.30 13.53
C SER A 8 0.75 -6.06 12.44
N ARG A 9 0.09 -6.99 11.75
CA ARG A 9 0.73 -7.74 10.69
C ARG A 9 0.85 -6.94 9.40
N THR A 10 -0.14 -6.11 9.04
CA THR A 10 0.02 -5.17 7.91
C THR A 10 1.21 -4.23 8.15
N LEU A 11 1.39 -3.73 9.38
CA LEU A 11 2.57 -2.92 9.73
C LEU A 11 3.90 -3.63 9.45
N THR A 12 3.97 -4.94 9.69
CA THR A 12 5.17 -5.72 9.38
C THR A 12 5.46 -5.77 7.88
N ASP A 13 4.43 -5.94 7.04
CA ASP A 13 4.60 -5.94 5.59
C ASP A 13 5.08 -4.57 5.09
N THR A 14 4.53 -3.49 5.65
CA THR A 14 4.97 -2.13 5.30
C THR A 14 6.39 -1.85 5.77
N ARG A 15 6.88 -2.48 6.86
CA ARG A 15 8.28 -2.35 7.30
C ARG A 15 9.26 -2.90 6.27
N VAL A 16 8.94 -3.99 5.60
CA VAL A 16 9.80 -4.54 4.53
C VAL A 16 9.98 -3.53 3.40
N LEU A 17 8.91 -2.82 3.02
CA LEU A 17 8.99 -1.73 2.05
C LEU A 17 9.80 -0.55 2.61
N ALA A 18 9.59 -0.18 3.88
CA ALA A 18 10.34 0.90 4.52
C ALA A 18 11.86 0.65 4.49
N ASP A 19 12.27 -0.58 4.80
CA ASP A 19 13.69 -0.96 4.82
C ASP A 19 14.28 -0.93 3.40
N ALA A 20 13.52 -1.35 2.39
CA ALA A 20 13.93 -1.31 0.99
C ALA A 20 14.05 0.14 0.43
N VAL A 21 13.24 1.06 0.95
CA VAL A 21 13.23 2.47 0.53
C VAL A 21 14.27 3.31 1.30
N ASN A 22 14.67 2.88 2.50
CA ASN A 22 15.65 3.58 3.35
C ASN A 22 17.12 3.42 2.92
N THR A 23 17.37 3.14 1.64
CA THR A 23 18.74 3.06 1.09
C THR A 23 19.25 4.44 0.67
N GLU A 24 20.58 4.62 0.62
CA GLU A 24 21.21 5.88 0.19
C GLU A 24 21.17 6.11 -1.32
N GLU A 25 20.78 5.11 -2.12
CA GLU A 25 20.70 5.17 -3.59
C GLU A 25 19.33 5.67 -4.09
N ALA A 26 19.34 6.57 -5.07
CA ALA A 26 18.12 7.11 -5.67
C ALA A 26 17.34 5.99 -6.39
N LEU A 27 16.02 6.00 -6.29
CA LEU A 27 15.16 5.02 -6.95
C LEU A 27 14.78 5.51 -8.34
N THR A 28 14.78 4.60 -9.31
CA THR A 28 14.10 4.81 -10.58
C THR A 28 12.60 4.58 -10.43
N VAL A 29 11.80 5.08 -11.38
CA VAL A 29 10.35 4.81 -11.43
C VAL A 29 10.04 3.32 -11.56
N ASP A 30 10.88 2.58 -12.28
CA ASP A 30 10.74 1.15 -12.49
C ASP A 30 10.99 0.38 -11.18
N GLU A 31 12.09 0.69 -10.49
CA GLU A 31 12.39 0.12 -9.17
C GLU A 31 11.30 0.43 -8.14
N LEU A 32 10.75 1.66 -8.15
CA LEU A 32 9.63 2.01 -7.29
C LEU A 32 8.36 1.20 -7.63
N ALA A 33 8.07 0.98 -8.92
CA ALA A 33 6.94 0.15 -9.33
C ALA A 33 7.12 -1.31 -8.86
N ASP A 34 8.32 -1.86 -8.98
CA ASP A 34 8.66 -3.20 -8.49
C ASP A 34 8.52 -3.34 -6.96
N LEU A 35 8.95 -2.33 -6.22
CA LEU A 35 8.77 -2.28 -4.76
C LEU A 35 7.28 -2.27 -4.36
N LEU A 36 6.46 -1.49 -5.06
CA LEU A 36 5.01 -1.44 -4.83
C LEU A 36 4.33 -2.77 -5.20
N VAL A 37 4.74 -3.42 -6.29
CA VAL A 37 4.27 -4.77 -6.65
C VAL A 37 4.70 -5.79 -5.60
N THR A 38 5.91 -5.69 -5.06
CA THR A 38 6.39 -6.55 -3.98
C THR A 38 5.54 -6.40 -2.73
N LEU A 39 5.14 -5.17 -2.37
CA LEU A 39 4.19 -4.93 -1.29
C LEU A 39 2.83 -5.58 -1.56
N VAL A 40 2.25 -5.39 -2.77
CA VAL A 40 0.98 -6.04 -3.15
C VAL A 40 1.09 -7.56 -3.09
N ASN A 41 2.21 -8.14 -3.52
CA ASN A 41 2.46 -9.58 -3.43
C ASN A 41 2.52 -10.07 -1.98
N GLY A 42 3.19 -9.32 -1.09
CA GLY A 42 3.25 -9.64 0.35
C GLY A 42 1.87 -9.65 1.00
N LEU A 43 1.09 -8.59 0.75
CA LEU A 43 -0.29 -8.47 1.25
C LEU A 43 -1.19 -9.56 0.67
N ALA A 44 -1.09 -9.83 -0.63
CA ALA A 44 -1.87 -10.88 -1.30
C ALA A 44 -1.46 -12.30 -0.89
N GLY A 45 -0.19 -12.52 -0.50
CA GLY A 45 0.28 -13.79 0.06
C GLY A 45 -0.40 -14.15 1.39
N ARG A 46 -1.10 -13.19 2.01
CA ARG A 46 -1.90 -13.34 3.22
C ARG A 46 -3.38 -13.15 2.93
N GLU A 47 -3.84 -13.83 1.88
CA GLU A 47 -5.19 -13.73 1.32
C GLU A 47 -6.31 -13.75 2.39
N ASP A 48 -6.26 -14.69 3.34
CA ASP A 48 -7.27 -14.82 4.39
C ASP A 48 -7.29 -13.63 5.36
N ASP A 49 -6.12 -13.12 5.75
CA ASP A 49 -6.01 -11.96 6.64
C ASP A 49 -6.58 -10.71 5.95
N MET A 50 -6.28 -10.52 4.67
CA MET A 50 -6.79 -9.39 3.90
C MET A 50 -8.29 -9.51 3.61
N ARG A 51 -8.79 -10.72 3.32
CA ARG A 51 -10.25 -10.96 3.22
C ARG A 51 -10.96 -10.65 4.53
N ALA A 52 -10.40 -11.09 5.65
CA ALA A 52 -10.93 -10.77 6.98
C ALA A 52 -10.94 -9.26 7.20
N ARG A 53 -9.86 -8.55 6.83
CA ARG A 53 -9.78 -7.09 6.91
C ARG A 53 -10.89 -6.42 6.09
N TYR A 54 -11.07 -6.81 4.83
CA TYR A 54 -12.10 -6.23 3.96
C TYR A 54 -13.51 -6.53 4.45
N ALA A 55 -13.77 -7.75 4.93
CA ALA A 55 -15.06 -8.09 5.53
C ALA A 55 -15.33 -7.26 6.79
N LEU A 56 -14.35 -7.12 7.68
CA LEU A 56 -14.47 -6.33 8.90
C LEU A 56 -14.71 -4.84 8.63
N ILE A 57 -14.12 -4.27 7.58
CA ILE A 57 -14.40 -2.88 7.16
C ILE A 57 -15.90 -2.69 6.84
N LEU A 58 -16.55 -3.70 6.25
CA LEU A 58 -17.98 -3.66 5.94
C LEU A 58 -18.84 -3.87 7.20
N GLU A 59 -18.47 -4.85 8.04
CA GLU A 59 -19.22 -5.22 9.24
C GLU A 59 -19.11 -4.16 10.36
N LEU A 60 -17.98 -3.46 10.47
CA LEU A 60 -17.72 -2.48 11.54
C LEU A 60 -18.19 -1.07 11.21
N ARG A 61 -19.06 -0.89 10.21
CA ARG A 61 -19.57 0.42 9.80
C ARG A 61 -20.19 1.21 10.94
N ASP A 62 -20.85 0.53 11.88
CA ASP A 62 -21.49 1.13 13.06
C ASP A 62 -20.55 1.22 14.28
N ARG A 63 -19.26 0.87 14.12
CA ARG A 63 -18.22 0.84 15.15
C ARG A 63 -16.98 1.62 14.70
N PRO A 64 -17.08 2.97 14.65
CA PRO A 64 -16.03 3.83 14.09
C PRO A 64 -14.69 3.72 14.85
N ASP A 65 -14.74 3.40 16.15
CA ASP A 65 -13.58 3.12 16.99
C ASP A 65 -12.73 1.95 16.47
N LEU A 66 -13.38 0.86 16.08
CA LEU A 66 -12.71 -0.33 15.56
C LEU A 66 -12.37 -0.17 14.08
N LEU A 67 -13.23 0.51 13.32
CA LEU A 67 -13.00 0.81 11.91
C LEU A 67 -11.72 1.64 11.72
N ALA A 68 -11.51 2.66 12.55
CA ALA A 68 -10.31 3.51 12.50
C ALA A 68 -9.01 2.71 12.68
N THR A 69 -9.04 1.56 13.37
CA THR A 69 -7.86 0.68 13.51
C THR A 69 -7.52 -0.08 12.23
N LEU A 70 -8.48 -0.20 11.30
CA LEU A 70 -8.34 -0.91 10.02
C LEU A 70 -8.23 0.02 8.80
N THR A 71 -8.39 1.33 8.96
CA THR A 71 -8.44 2.33 7.87
C THR A 71 -7.36 3.41 8.02
N GLU A 72 -7.44 4.48 7.20
CA GLU A 72 -6.43 5.54 7.04
C GLU A 72 -6.04 6.25 8.35
N ASP A 73 -6.95 6.37 9.32
CA ASP A 73 -6.68 6.99 10.64
C ASP A 73 -5.87 6.09 11.61
N SER A 74 -5.48 4.89 11.18
CA SER A 74 -4.66 3.98 11.98
C SER A 74 -3.17 4.36 11.96
N GLU A 75 -2.42 3.86 12.95
CA GLU A 75 -0.95 3.83 12.91
C GLU A 75 -0.43 3.24 11.59
N VAL A 76 -1.16 2.26 11.02
CA VAL A 76 -0.83 1.64 9.73
C VAL A 76 -0.97 2.64 8.59
N GLY A 77 -2.08 3.38 8.53
CA GLY A 77 -2.33 4.39 7.50
C GLY A 77 -1.27 5.49 7.51
N ASN A 78 -1.02 6.07 8.69
CA ASN A 78 0.02 7.09 8.86
C ASN A 78 1.41 6.58 8.45
N ARG A 79 1.76 5.35 8.85
CA ARG A 79 3.06 4.76 8.50
C ARG A 79 3.18 4.48 7.01
N SER A 80 2.12 3.99 6.37
CA SER A 80 2.07 3.78 4.91
C SER A 80 2.23 5.10 4.15
N LEU A 81 1.61 6.18 4.63
CA LEU A 81 1.76 7.51 4.03
C LEU A 81 3.19 8.03 4.14
N ASP A 82 3.82 7.89 5.31
CA ASP A 82 5.22 8.31 5.48
C ASP A 82 6.17 7.52 4.57
N ILE A 83 5.97 6.20 4.46
CA ILE A 83 6.77 5.36 3.57
C ILE A 83 6.54 5.74 2.11
N ALA A 84 5.31 5.99 1.69
CA ALA A 84 4.99 6.42 0.34
C ALA A 84 5.62 7.79 0.02
N ARG A 85 5.61 8.74 0.96
CA ARG A 85 6.29 10.04 0.81
C ARG A 85 7.79 9.86 0.62
N THR A 86 8.44 9.05 1.46
CA THR A 86 9.87 8.74 1.31
C THR A 86 10.14 8.09 -0.03
N ALA A 87 9.36 7.08 -0.43
CA ALA A 87 9.57 6.36 -1.69
C ALA A 87 9.44 7.29 -2.91
N LEU A 88 8.45 8.20 -2.91
CA LEU A 88 8.29 9.22 -3.93
C LEU A 88 9.47 10.19 -3.95
N ASP A 89 9.90 10.70 -2.80
CA ASP A 89 11.05 11.61 -2.69
C ASP A 89 12.34 10.97 -3.23
N ARG A 90 12.61 9.71 -2.86
CA ARG A 90 13.75 8.92 -3.36
C ARG A 90 13.71 8.70 -4.87
N ALA A 91 12.52 8.68 -5.45
CA ALA A 91 12.33 8.56 -6.90
C ALA A 91 12.31 9.92 -7.64
N GLY A 92 12.53 11.04 -6.92
CA GLY A 92 12.43 12.38 -7.48
C GLY A 92 11.01 12.77 -7.88
N LEU A 93 10.00 12.14 -7.28
CA LEU A 93 8.59 12.34 -7.58
C LEU A 93 7.91 13.26 -6.53
N PRO A 94 6.86 14.01 -6.91
CA PRO A 94 6.08 14.83 -6.00
C PRO A 94 5.49 14.05 -4.81
N THR A 95 5.96 14.34 -3.60
CA THR A 95 5.50 13.68 -2.36
C THR A 95 4.04 13.95 -2.01
N GLY A 96 3.44 15.01 -2.57
CA GLY A 96 2.01 15.32 -2.45
C GLY A 96 1.08 14.27 -3.06
N ARG A 97 1.61 13.28 -3.80
CA ARG A 97 0.86 12.17 -4.38
C ARG A 97 0.85 10.90 -3.51
N ALA A 98 1.36 10.96 -2.28
CA ALA A 98 1.50 9.79 -1.41
C ALA A 98 0.16 9.10 -1.11
N GLU A 99 -0.91 9.87 -0.85
CA GLU A 99 -2.26 9.32 -0.61
C GLU A 99 -2.76 8.52 -1.82
N GLU A 100 -2.53 9.02 -3.03
CA GLU A 100 -2.91 8.34 -4.26
C GLU A 100 -2.12 7.03 -4.46
N VAL A 101 -0.83 7.00 -4.10
CA VAL A 101 -0.01 5.77 -4.15
C VAL A 101 -0.50 4.73 -3.14
N VAL A 102 -0.82 5.14 -1.92
CA VAL A 102 -1.37 4.25 -0.89
C VAL A 102 -2.73 3.71 -1.35
N GLY A 103 -3.64 4.58 -1.81
CA GLY A 103 -4.95 4.17 -2.31
C GLY A 103 -4.89 3.26 -3.53
N LEU A 104 -3.95 3.49 -4.44
CA LEU A 104 -3.69 2.60 -5.59
C LEU A 104 -3.19 1.22 -5.13
N THR A 105 -2.30 1.19 -4.14
CA THR A 105 -1.77 -0.06 -3.55
C THR A 105 -2.87 -0.87 -2.89
N ASP A 106 -3.74 -0.23 -2.09
CA ASP A 106 -4.88 -0.90 -1.46
C ASP A 106 -5.88 -1.39 -2.49
N SER A 107 -6.16 -0.59 -3.54
CA SER A 107 -7.07 -0.97 -4.63
C SER A 107 -6.57 -2.18 -5.42
N LEU A 108 -5.26 -2.24 -5.69
CA LEU A 108 -4.64 -3.35 -6.40
C LEU A 108 -4.56 -4.62 -5.53
N THR A 109 -4.27 -4.47 -4.24
CA THR A 109 -4.37 -5.56 -3.27
C THR A 109 -5.79 -6.13 -3.21
N PHE A 110 -6.79 -5.26 -3.12
CA PHE A 110 -8.20 -5.66 -3.12
C PHE A 110 -8.56 -6.38 -4.42
N ARG A 111 -8.17 -5.83 -5.58
CA ARG A 111 -8.40 -6.46 -6.88
C ARG A 111 -7.77 -7.85 -6.95
N ARG A 112 -6.56 -8.02 -6.43
CA ARG A 112 -5.89 -9.33 -6.43
C ARG A 112 -6.65 -10.37 -5.62
N ILE A 113 -7.13 -9.98 -4.44
CA ILE A 113 -7.69 -10.88 -3.44
C ILE A 113 -9.18 -11.16 -3.66
N ALA A 114 -9.95 -10.12 -4.02
CA ALA A 114 -11.39 -10.19 -4.21
C ALA A 114 -11.79 -10.46 -5.66
N LEU A 115 -11.01 -9.97 -6.63
CA LEU A 115 -11.35 -10.01 -8.07
C LEU A 115 -10.41 -10.91 -8.90
N ARG A 116 -9.51 -11.65 -8.25
CA ARG A 116 -8.54 -12.58 -8.89
C ARG A 116 -7.62 -11.89 -9.92
N GLY A 117 -7.10 -10.71 -9.58
CA GLY A 117 -6.09 -9.98 -10.37
C GLY A 117 -4.73 -10.70 -10.50
N THR A 118 -3.83 -10.15 -11.33
CA THR A 118 -2.49 -10.71 -11.59
C THR A 118 -1.37 -9.67 -11.46
N ALA A 119 -0.19 -10.11 -10.99
CA ALA A 119 1.00 -9.28 -10.77
C ALA A 119 1.44 -8.47 -12.00
N ALA A 120 1.45 -9.09 -13.18
CA ALA A 120 1.88 -8.45 -14.42
C ALA A 120 0.97 -7.28 -14.86
N THR A 121 -0.25 -7.22 -14.33
CA THR A 121 -1.15 -6.08 -14.56
C THR A 121 -0.87 -4.96 -13.56
N GLU A 122 -0.52 -5.30 -12.32
CA GLU A 122 -0.23 -4.35 -11.24
C GLU A 122 1.03 -3.53 -11.53
N HIS A 123 2.11 -4.17 -12.00
CA HIS A 123 3.34 -3.45 -12.37
C HIS A 123 3.09 -2.37 -13.41
N ARG A 124 2.42 -2.73 -14.53
CA ARG A 124 2.11 -1.79 -15.60
C ARG A 124 1.23 -0.64 -15.13
N ILE A 125 0.32 -0.88 -14.19
CA ILE A 125 -0.53 0.17 -13.61
C ILE A 125 0.31 1.14 -12.78
N PHE A 126 1.15 0.63 -11.87
CA PHE A 126 2.03 1.47 -11.07
C PHE A 126 3.00 2.29 -11.93
N GLU A 127 3.70 1.63 -12.86
CA GLU A 127 4.64 2.29 -13.76
C GLU A 127 3.96 3.41 -14.56
N SER A 128 2.79 3.13 -15.14
CA SER A 128 2.03 4.12 -15.91
C SER A 128 1.59 5.31 -15.05
N TYR A 129 1.14 5.05 -13.82
CA TYR A 129 0.74 6.08 -12.88
C TYR A 129 1.92 6.96 -12.46
N LEU A 130 3.03 6.36 -12.03
CA LEU A 130 4.24 7.07 -11.60
C LEU A 130 4.84 7.91 -12.73
N ARG A 131 4.89 7.38 -13.96
CA ARG A 131 5.29 8.15 -15.16
C ARG A 131 4.29 9.26 -15.50
N GLY A 132 3.01 9.10 -15.19
CA GLY A 132 2.00 10.13 -15.41
C GLY A 132 2.15 11.33 -14.46
N ILE A 133 2.61 11.08 -13.23
CA ILE A 133 2.88 12.14 -12.25
C ILE A 133 3.96 13.09 -12.75
N THR A 134 5.04 12.58 -13.36
CA THR A 134 6.16 13.40 -13.85
C THR A 134 5.76 14.32 -15.00
N GLN A 135 4.72 13.96 -15.77
CA GLN A 135 4.22 14.75 -16.91
C GLN A 135 3.18 15.80 -16.51
N SER A 136 2.67 15.74 -15.28
CA SER A 136 1.61 16.61 -14.76
C SER A 136 2.13 17.75 -13.87
N THR A 137 3.46 17.91 -13.80
CA THR A 137 4.18 18.94 -13.03
C THR A 137 4.90 19.87 -13.99
#